data_AF-A0A3C1DVU8-F1
#
_entry.id   AF-A0A3C1DVU8-F1
#
_cell.length_a   1.000
_cell.length_b   1.000
_cell.length_c   1.000
_cell.angle_alpha   90.00
_cell.angle_beta   90.00
_cell.angle_gamma   90.00
#
_symmetry.space_group_name_H-M   'P 1'
#
loop_
_entity.id
_entity.type
_entity.pdbx_description
1 polymer ?
#
loop_
_entity_poly.entity_id
_entity_poly.type
_entity_poly.pdbx_seq_one_letter_code
_entity_poly.pdbx_strand_id
1 'polypeptide(L)'
;MAVLARLRAPGGCAWDAEQTHESLVQYLIEETYELVDAIESGSREELIEELGDVLYQVIFHSDIAAATDGERFDIEDVAAHMTAKMIGRHPHVFGDAVAETAQDVIAVWDDVKALEKSHRTSVLDGIPLGMPSLALADKLIGRAQKIGVIDADGPAAIQVADESELGGLLLAIVSSAKAGGLDAERALRVTLRGLQDEIREAESDPFDAGIIGTTA
;
A
#
# COMPACT_ATOMS: atom_id res chain seq x y z
N MET A 1 -5.21 14.40 21.53
CA MET A 1 -5.05 15.73 20.89
C MET A 1 -4.28 16.71 21.77
N ALA A 2 -4.80 17.10 22.95
CA ALA A 2 -4.17 18.13 23.79
C ALA A 2 -2.71 17.84 24.23
N VAL A 3 -2.31 16.57 24.35
CA VAL A 3 -0.94 16.19 24.72
C VAL A 3 0.05 16.59 23.63
N LEU A 4 -0.16 16.16 22.37
CA LEU A 4 0.74 16.49 21.27
C LEU A 4 0.75 17.99 20.99
N ALA A 5 -0.41 18.64 20.98
CA ALA A 5 -0.49 20.09 20.83
C ALA A 5 0.34 20.82 21.91
N ARG A 6 0.37 20.30 23.15
CA ARG A 6 1.22 20.83 24.23
C ARG A 6 2.71 20.57 23.99
N LEU A 7 3.07 19.42 23.42
CA LEU A 7 4.45 19.09 23.05
C LEU A 7 4.96 20.02 21.94
N ARG A 8 4.13 20.35 20.94
CA ARG A 8 4.50 21.21 19.80
C ARG A 8 4.35 22.71 20.07
N ALA A 9 3.64 23.10 21.11
CA ALA A 9 3.48 24.51 21.49
C ALA A 9 4.77 25.16 22.04
N PRO A 10 4.87 26.51 22.02
CA PRO A 10 5.99 27.22 22.66
C PRO A 10 6.19 26.80 24.13
N GLY A 11 7.43 26.45 24.49
CA GLY A 11 7.74 25.90 25.81
C GLY A 11 7.36 24.41 25.99
N GLY A 12 7.08 23.71 24.88
CA GLY A 12 6.99 22.26 24.79
C GLY A 12 8.34 21.62 24.44
N CYS A 13 8.30 20.48 23.75
CA CYS A 13 9.46 19.76 23.29
C CYS A 13 9.97 20.38 21.99
N ALA A 14 11.25 20.77 21.97
CA ALA A 14 11.86 21.40 20.79
C ALA A 14 11.88 20.45 19.58
N TRP A 15 12.14 19.16 19.81
CA TRP A 15 12.15 18.16 18.74
C TRP A 15 10.77 18.01 18.11
N ASP A 16 9.71 17.86 18.92
CA ASP A 16 8.34 17.71 18.40
C ASP A 16 7.90 18.93 17.59
N ALA A 17 8.25 20.14 18.06
CA ALA A 17 7.92 21.39 17.40
C ALA A 17 8.62 21.58 16.04
N GLU A 18 9.80 20.99 15.85
CA GLU A 18 10.59 21.08 14.60
C GLU A 18 10.13 20.08 13.53
N GLN A 19 9.29 19.09 13.85
CA GLN A 19 8.89 18.05 12.91
C GLN A 19 7.94 18.55 11.80
N THR A 20 8.18 18.05 10.59
CA THR A 20 7.34 18.21 9.40
C THR A 20 6.80 16.87 8.93
N HIS A 21 5.91 16.85 7.93
CA HIS A 21 5.45 15.60 7.33
C HIS A 21 6.61 14.75 6.80
N GLU A 22 7.57 15.40 6.14
CA GLU A 22 8.70 14.74 5.50
C GLU A 22 9.70 14.18 6.52
N SER A 23 9.97 14.90 7.61
CA SER A 23 10.92 14.42 8.64
C SER A 23 10.40 13.18 9.38
N LEU A 24 9.08 13.01 9.42
CA LEU A 24 8.42 11.90 10.12
C LEU A 24 8.28 10.62 9.28
N VAL A 25 8.49 10.67 7.97
CA VAL A 25 8.31 9.50 7.07
C VAL A 25 9.16 8.31 7.51
N GLN A 26 10.41 8.53 7.95
CA GLN A 26 11.27 7.43 8.39
C GLN A 26 10.68 6.70 9.60
N TYR A 27 10.17 7.44 10.58
CA TYR A 27 9.58 6.88 11.79
C TYR A 27 8.29 6.15 11.46
N LEU A 28 7.41 6.71 10.62
CA LEU A 28 6.22 6.01 10.15
C LEU A 28 6.54 4.67 9.49
N ILE A 29 7.63 4.59 8.72
CA ILE A 29 8.07 3.33 8.11
C ILE A 29 8.56 2.36 9.20
N GLU A 30 9.38 2.81 10.13
CA GLU A 30 9.88 2.02 11.27
C GLU A 30 8.70 1.44 12.08
N GLU A 31 7.80 2.28 12.59
CA GLU A 31 6.62 1.83 13.37
C GLU A 31 5.70 0.88 12.58
N THR A 32 5.63 1.06 11.24
CA THR A 32 4.85 0.14 10.40
C THR A 32 5.48 -1.27 10.39
N TYR A 33 6.81 -1.38 10.38
CA TYR A 33 7.49 -2.67 10.44
C TYR A 33 7.49 -3.26 11.85
N GLU A 34 7.63 -2.43 12.88
CA GLU A 34 7.51 -2.91 14.27
C GLU A 34 6.09 -3.45 14.52
N LEU A 35 5.05 -2.80 13.99
CA LEU A 35 3.69 -3.33 14.00
C LEU A 35 3.56 -4.65 13.22
N VAL A 36 4.24 -4.81 12.08
CA VAL A 36 4.25 -6.09 11.35
C VAL A 36 4.87 -7.19 12.22
N ASP A 37 6.03 -6.93 12.84
CA ASP A 37 6.72 -7.88 13.72
C ASP A 37 5.83 -8.27 14.92
N ALA A 38 5.12 -7.30 15.50
CA ALA A 38 4.18 -7.52 16.60
C ALA A 38 2.95 -8.35 16.19
N ILE A 39 2.45 -8.18 14.96
CA ILE A 39 1.35 -9.01 14.41
C ILE A 39 1.80 -10.45 14.18
N GLU A 40 3.00 -10.64 13.64
CA GLU A 40 3.50 -11.96 13.23
C GLU A 40 3.98 -12.80 14.42
N SER A 41 4.57 -12.17 15.42
CA SER A 41 5.30 -12.88 16.47
C SER A 41 5.20 -12.29 17.88
N GLY A 42 4.53 -11.13 18.01
CA GLY A 42 4.50 -10.37 19.25
C GLY A 42 3.49 -10.86 20.29
N SER A 43 3.62 -10.27 21.47
CA SER A 43 2.65 -10.36 22.56
C SER A 43 1.47 -9.42 22.37
N ARG A 44 0.42 -9.60 23.18
CA ARG A 44 -0.72 -8.67 23.19
C ARG A 44 -0.29 -7.26 23.57
N GLU A 45 0.68 -7.15 24.48
CA GLU A 45 1.21 -5.88 24.97
C GLU A 45 1.96 -5.15 23.87
N GLU A 46 2.87 -5.84 23.17
CA GLU A 46 3.58 -5.31 21.99
C GLU A 46 2.59 -4.88 20.90
N LEU A 47 1.58 -5.69 20.58
CA LEU A 47 0.58 -5.31 19.58
C LEU A 47 -0.16 -4.00 19.94
N ILE A 48 -0.42 -3.75 21.23
CA ILE A 48 -1.07 -2.50 21.67
C ILE A 48 -0.12 -1.31 21.57
N GLU A 49 1.15 -1.52 21.89
CA GLU A 49 2.23 -0.52 21.78
C GLU A 49 2.38 -0.06 20.34
N GLU A 50 2.63 -0.99 19.42
CA GLU A 50 2.89 -0.67 18.01
C GLU A 50 1.66 -0.10 17.27
N LEU A 51 0.45 -0.58 17.62
CA LEU A 51 -0.79 0.06 17.13
C LEU A 51 -0.91 1.50 17.64
N GLY A 52 -0.44 1.75 18.85
CA GLY A 52 -0.36 3.07 19.47
C GLY A 52 0.62 3.98 18.75
N ASP A 53 1.78 3.48 18.35
CA ASP A 53 2.82 4.26 17.68
C ASP A 53 2.46 4.58 16.22
N VAL A 54 1.85 3.65 15.50
CA VAL A 54 1.25 3.96 14.19
C VAL A 54 0.10 4.98 14.33
N LEU A 55 -0.74 4.87 15.37
CA LEU A 55 -1.77 5.88 15.65
C LEU A 55 -1.14 7.24 16.02
N TYR A 56 -0.03 7.25 16.75
CA TYR A 56 0.70 8.46 17.10
C TYR A 56 1.15 9.20 15.85
N GLN A 57 1.66 8.51 14.82
CA GLN A 57 2.02 9.13 13.54
C GLN A 57 0.82 9.81 12.86
N VAL A 58 -0.36 9.17 12.86
CA VAL A 58 -1.60 9.76 12.31
C VAL A 58 -1.99 11.02 13.07
N ILE A 59 -1.93 10.98 14.41
CA ILE A 59 -2.17 12.13 15.28
C ILE A 59 -1.17 13.25 14.98
N PHE A 60 0.10 12.91 14.77
CA PHE A 60 1.19 13.87 14.53
C PHE A 60 1.02 14.62 13.23
N HIS A 61 0.80 13.89 12.13
CA HIS A 61 0.52 14.51 10.84
C HIS A 61 -0.75 15.37 10.88
N SER A 62 -1.78 14.96 11.60
CA SER A 62 -3.00 15.76 11.76
C SER A 62 -2.75 17.07 12.53
N ASP A 63 -1.89 17.06 13.56
CA ASP A 63 -1.51 18.27 14.31
C ASP A 63 -0.65 19.22 13.46
N ILE A 64 0.29 18.69 12.66
CA ILE A 64 1.05 19.47 11.68
C ILE A 64 0.10 20.16 10.70
N ALA A 65 -0.83 19.42 10.10
CA ALA A 65 -1.77 19.96 9.12
C ALA A 65 -2.69 21.04 9.70
N ALA A 66 -3.12 20.87 10.95
CA ALA A 66 -3.94 21.86 11.65
C ALA A 66 -3.16 23.18 11.90
N ALA A 67 -1.85 23.09 12.13
CA ALA A 67 -0.97 24.23 12.40
C ALA A 67 -0.37 24.86 11.13
N THR A 68 -0.34 24.15 10.00
CA THR A 68 0.21 24.62 8.72
C THR A 68 -0.81 25.42 7.92
N ASP A 69 -0.42 26.64 7.53
CA ASP A 69 -1.24 27.49 6.68
C ASP A 69 -1.50 26.84 5.32
N GLY A 70 -2.79 26.60 5.02
CA GLY A 70 -3.24 26.07 3.74
C GLY A 70 -3.62 24.58 3.75
N GLU A 71 -3.22 23.81 4.76
CA GLU A 71 -3.64 22.41 4.92
C GLU A 71 -4.99 22.31 5.65
N ARG A 72 -5.08 22.92 6.84
CA ARG A 72 -6.33 23.20 7.58
C ARG A 72 -7.23 21.97 7.79
N PHE A 73 -6.66 20.82 8.13
CA PHE A 73 -7.41 19.66 8.62
C PHE A 73 -6.81 19.14 9.92
N ASP A 74 -7.61 18.45 10.73
CA ASP A 74 -7.16 17.79 11.96
C ASP A 74 -7.55 16.29 12.00
N ILE A 75 -7.40 15.66 13.17
CA ILE A 75 -7.69 14.23 13.33
C ILE A 75 -9.17 13.91 13.13
N GLU A 76 -10.07 14.85 13.45
CA GLU A 76 -11.51 14.65 13.33
C GLU A 76 -11.90 14.65 11.86
N ASP A 77 -11.27 15.49 11.04
CA ASP A 77 -11.43 15.45 9.59
C ASP A 77 -10.94 14.12 9.00
N VAL A 78 -9.78 13.62 9.44
CA VAL A 78 -9.24 12.31 9.02
C VAL A 78 -10.19 11.18 9.41
N ALA A 79 -10.67 11.18 10.65
CA ALA A 79 -11.60 10.17 11.16
C ALA A 79 -12.96 10.23 10.45
N ALA A 80 -13.50 11.43 10.20
CA ALA A 80 -14.73 11.63 9.47
C ALA A 80 -14.62 11.16 8.01
N HIS A 81 -13.51 11.51 7.35
CA HIS A 81 -13.23 11.05 5.98
C HIS A 81 -13.17 9.52 5.91
N MET A 82 -12.44 8.88 6.83
CA MET A 82 -12.35 7.42 6.86
C MET A 82 -13.70 6.77 7.20
N THR A 83 -14.46 7.34 8.13
CA THR A 83 -15.80 6.85 8.48
C THR A 83 -16.76 6.89 7.29
N ALA A 84 -16.84 8.04 6.61
CA ALA A 84 -17.67 8.18 5.42
C ALA A 84 -17.28 7.18 4.32
N LYS A 85 -15.98 6.98 4.12
CA LYS A 85 -15.43 6.01 3.16
C LYS A 85 -15.71 4.56 3.54
N MET A 86 -15.64 4.20 4.82
CA MET A 86 -16.03 2.87 5.29
C MET A 86 -17.52 2.62 5.03
N ILE A 87 -18.38 3.58 5.40
CA ILE A 87 -19.83 3.48 5.15
C ILE A 87 -20.11 3.33 3.65
N GLY A 88 -19.52 4.19 2.82
CA GLY A 88 -19.73 4.19 1.37
C GLY A 88 -19.26 2.90 0.68
N ARG A 89 -18.23 2.24 1.21
CA ARG A 89 -17.71 0.96 0.68
C ARG A 89 -18.46 -0.27 1.17
N HIS A 90 -19.36 -0.13 2.14
CA HIS A 90 -20.18 -1.23 2.63
C HIS A 90 -21.66 -0.96 2.42
N PRO A 91 -22.12 -0.75 1.16
CA PRO A 91 -23.53 -0.54 0.89
C PRO A 91 -24.38 -1.77 1.24
N HIS A 92 -23.77 -2.94 1.41
CA HIS A 92 -24.44 -4.15 1.89
C HIS A 92 -24.64 -4.20 3.41
N VAL A 93 -23.95 -3.35 4.16
CA VAL A 93 -24.14 -3.19 5.63
C VAL A 93 -24.97 -1.94 5.93
N PHE A 94 -24.72 -0.84 5.21
CA PHE A 94 -25.29 0.48 5.52
C PHE A 94 -26.30 0.99 4.47
N GLY A 95 -26.62 0.18 3.45
CA GLY A 95 -27.58 0.50 2.39
C GLY A 95 -28.38 -0.74 1.97
N ASP A 96 -28.79 -0.77 0.71
CA ASP A 96 -29.68 -1.81 0.17
C ASP A 96 -28.98 -2.87 -0.70
N ALA A 97 -27.65 -2.81 -0.84
CA ALA A 97 -26.92 -3.79 -1.63
C ALA A 97 -26.94 -5.17 -0.93
N VAL A 98 -26.79 -6.24 -1.70
CA VAL A 98 -26.70 -7.60 -1.15
C VAL A 98 -25.32 -8.16 -1.51
N ALA A 99 -24.59 -8.60 -0.50
CA ALA A 99 -23.35 -9.33 -0.63
C ALA A 99 -23.31 -10.39 0.49
N GLU A 100 -23.38 -11.67 0.11
CA GLU A 100 -23.52 -12.77 1.08
C GLU A 100 -22.19 -13.49 1.30
N THR A 101 -21.25 -13.37 0.38
CA THR A 101 -19.92 -13.97 0.45
C THR A 101 -18.81 -12.92 0.44
N ALA A 102 -17.62 -13.30 0.90
CA ALA A 102 -16.45 -12.43 0.81
C ALA A 102 -16.13 -12.01 -0.64
N GLN A 103 -16.36 -12.92 -1.60
CA GLN A 103 -16.19 -12.66 -3.02
C GLN A 103 -17.18 -11.60 -3.52
N ASP A 104 -18.44 -11.66 -3.10
CA ASP A 104 -19.44 -10.63 -3.45
C ASP A 104 -19.05 -9.27 -2.88
N VAL A 105 -18.55 -9.24 -1.63
CA VAL A 105 -18.06 -8.01 -0.98
C VAL A 105 -16.88 -7.41 -1.75
N ILE A 106 -15.93 -8.24 -2.20
CA ILE A 106 -14.78 -7.80 -3.00
C ILE A 106 -15.25 -7.19 -4.33
N ALA A 107 -16.21 -7.82 -5.01
CA ALA A 107 -16.76 -7.30 -6.26
C ALA A 107 -17.42 -5.92 -6.05
N VAL A 108 -18.28 -5.80 -5.03
CA VAL A 108 -18.92 -4.52 -4.65
C VAL A 108 -17.89 -3.45 -4.32
N TRP A 109 -16.81 -3.81 -3.60
CA TRP A 109 -15.73 -2.87 -3.29
C TRP A 109 -15.00 -2.39 -4.54
N ASP A 110 -14.73 -3.28 -5.49
CA ASP A 110 -14.04 -2.92 -6.73
C ASP A 110 -14.91 -1.98 -7.59
N ASP A 111 -16.22 -2.22 -7.66
CA ASP A 111 -17.19 -1.33 -8.33
C ASP A 111 -17.24 0.06 -7.67
N VAL A 112 -17.39 0.10 -6.33
CA VAL A 112 -17.40 1.37 -5.58
C VAL A 112 -16.08 2.12 -5.75
N LYS A 113 -14.94 1.42 -5.68
CA LYS A 113 -13.62 2.03 -5.89
C LYS A 113 -13.45 2.56 -7.31
N ALA A 114 -14.01 1.89 -8.32
CA ALA A 114 -13.96 2.38 -9.70
C ALA A 114 -14.72 3.70 -9.85
N LEU A 115 -15.89 3.82 -9.21
CA LEU A 115 -16.68 5.06 -9.20
C LEU A 115 -15.99 6.20 -8.42
N GLU A 116 -15.40 5.91 -7.25
CA GLU A 116 -14.66 6.90 -6.43
C GLU A 116 -13.44 7.49 -7.16
N LYS A 117 -12.88 6.75 -8.11
CA LYS A 117 -11.60 7.03 -8.76
C LYS A 117 -11.75 7.41 -10.22
N SER A 118 -12.91 7.92 -10.63
CA SER A 118 -13.19 8.32 -12.01
C SER A 118 -12.23 9.39 -12.59
N HIS A 119 -11.46 10.07 -11.74
CA HIS A 119 -10.42 11.03 -12.14
C HIS A 119 -9.08 10.40 -12.49
N ARG A 120 -8.88 9.10 -12.19
CA ARG A 120 -7.64 8.39 -12.52
C ARG A 120 -7.63 8.08 -14.00
N THR A 121 -6.51 8.40 -14.63
CA THR A 121 -6.29 8.18 -16.07
C THR A 121 -5.48 6.93 -16.32
N SER A 122 -4.80 6.40 -15.30
CA SER A 122 -4.04 5.15 -15.36
C SER A 122 -4.42 4.19 -14.23
N VAL A 123 -4.40 2.89 -14.50
CA VAL A 123 -4.50 1.81 -13.51
C VAL A 123 -3.34 1.81 -12.52
N LEU A 124 -2.22 2.45 -12.87
CA LEU A 124 -1.07 2.66 -12.01
C LEU A 124 -1.28 3.81 -10.99
N ASP A 125 -2.29 4.66 -11.19
CA ASP A 125 -2.51 5.82 -10.33
C ASP A 125 -2.74 5.39 -8.87
N GLY A 126 -1.99 5.99 -7.95
CA GLY A 126 -2.06 5.72 -6.52
C GLY A 126 -1.37 4.43 -6.05
N ILE A 127 -0.45 3.87 -6.84
CA ILE A 127 0.53 2.89 -6.35
C ILE A 127 1.69 3.65 -5.69
N PRO A 128 2.01 3.41 -4.40
CA PRO A 128 3.17 4.03 -3.76
C PRO A 128 4.44 3.35 -4.26
N LEU A 129 5.26 4.06 -5.02
CA LEU A 129 6.49 3.51 -5.62
C LEU A 129 7.62 3.26 -4.60
N GLY A 130 7.47 3.75 -3.37
CA GLY A 130 8.41 3.52 -2.27
C GLY A 130 8.16 2.24 -1.46
N MET A 131 7.16 1.43 -1.82
CA MET A 131 6.92 0.14 -1.16
C MET A 131 8.06 -0.85 -1.43
N PRO A 132 8.26 -1.87 -0.56
CA PRO A 132 9.17 -2.98 -0.84
C PRO A 132 8.88 -3.62 -2.19
N SER A 133 9.92 -4.00 -2.92
CA SER A 133 9.78 -4.38 -4.31
C SER A 133 8.88 -5.61 -4.52
N LEU A 134 8.85 -6.57 -3.58
CA LEU A 134 7.92 -7.71 -3.67
C LEU A 134 6.45 -7.28 -3.54
N ALA A 135 6.13 -6.38 -2.60
CA ALA A 135 4.77 -5.84 -2.45
C ALA A 135 4.38 -4.93 -3.63
N LEU A 136 5.34 -4.19 -4.19
CA LEU A 136 5.13 -3.40 -5.39
C LEU A 136 4.87 -4.31 -6.61
N ALA A 137 5.60 -5.42 -6.74
CA ALA A 137 5.42 -6.40 -7.80
C ALA A 137 4.00 -6.98 -7.78
N ASP A 138 3.55 -7.45 -6.62
CA ASP A 138 2.19 -7.99 -6.44
C ASP A 138 1.11 -6.99 -6.89
N LYS A 139 1.21 -5.73 -6.45
CA LYS A 139 0.28 -4.67 -6.88
C LYS A 139 0.31 -4.41 -8.37
N LEU A 140 1.50 -4.34 -8.98
CA LEU A 140 1.66 -4.06 -10.41
C LEU A 140 1.12 -5.21 -11.26
N ILE A 141 1.40 -6.46 -10.87
CA ILE A 141 0.84 -7.65 -11.52
C ILE A 141 -0.68 -7.62 -11.45
N GLY A 142 -1.26 -7.33 -10.28
CA GLY A 142 -2.71 -7.19 -10.13
C GLY A 142 -3.32 -6.06 -10.98
N ARG A 143 -2.56 -4.98 -11.29
CA ARG A 143 -3.01 -3.95 -12.24
C ARG A 143 -2.91 -4.41 -13.68
N ALA A 144 -1.80 -5.03 -14.05
CA ALA A 144 -1.57 -5.57 -15.38
C ALA A 144 -2.65 -6.60 -15.76
N GLN A 145 -3.00 -7.49 -14.83
CA GLN A 145 -4.08 -8.48 -15.01
C GLN A 145 -5.43 -7.83 -15.30
N LYS A 146 -5.76 -6.72 -14.62
CA LYS A 146 -7.03 -6.01 -14.82
C LYS A 146 -7.20 -5.42 -16.23
N ILE A 147 -6.10 -5.16 -16.94
CA ILE A 147 -6.11 -4.63 -18.30
C ILE A 147 -5.63 -5.66 -19.35
N GLY A 148 -5.40 -6.91 -18.95
CA GLY A 148 -5.00 -7.99 -19.85
C GLY A 148 -3.54 -7.99 -20.29
N VAL A 149 -2.66 -7.20 -19.66
CA VAL A 149 -1.21 -7.21 -19.94
C VAL A 149 -0.56 -8.50 -19.42
N ILE A 150 -1.04 -9.02 -18.29
CA ILE A 150 -0.63 -10.31 -17.74
C ILE A 150 -1.87 -11.22 -17.69
N ASP A 151 -1.73 -12.45 -18.16
CA ASP A 151 -2.78 -13.45 -18.04
C ASP A 151 -2.94 -13.88 -16.56
N ALA A 152 -4.10 -13.60 -15.99
CA ALA A 152 -4.42 -13.96 -14.61
C ALA A 152 -4.62 -15.48 -14.42
N ASP A 153 -5.03 -16.18 -15.48
CA ASP A 153 -5.29 -17.62 -15.48
C ASP A 153 -4.11 -18.42 -16.09
N GLY A 154 -3.02 -17.73 -16.42
CA GLY A 154 -1.81 -18.32 -16.95
C GLY A 154 -1.16 -19.30 -15.95
N PRO A 155 -0.46 -20.34 -16.43
CA PRO A 155 0.22 -21.27 -15.55
C PRO A 155 1.30 -20.53 -14.74
N ALA A 156 1.34 -20.76 -13.42
CA ALA A 156 2.38 -20.17 -12.60
C ALA A 156 3.77 -20.64 -13.07
N ALA A 157 4.65 -19.68 -13.37
CA ALA A 157 5.98 -19.95 -13.89
C ALA A 157 6.86 -20.74 -12.89
N ILE A 158 6.62 -20.52 -11.60
CA ILE A 158 7.26 -21.23 -10.49
C ILE A 158 6.15 -21.87 -9.67
N GLN A 159 6.20 -23.19 -9.57
CA GLN A 159 5.27 -23.98 -8.77
C GLN A 159 5.86 -24.11 -7.36
N VAL A 160 5.16 -23.56 -6.37
CA VAL A 160 5.45 -23.70 -4.94
C VAL A 160 4.18 -24.16 -4.23
N ALA A 161 4.30 -25.08 -3.28
CA ALA A 161 3.16 -25.68 -2.59
C ALA A 161 2.62 -24.80 -1.46
N ASP A 162 3.52 -24.08 -0.77
CA ASP A 162 3.18 -23.24 0.38
C ASP A 162 4.18 -22.08 0.57
N GLU A 163 3.89 -21.22 1.56
CA GLU A 163 4.71 -20.05 1.89
C GLU A 163 6.10 -20.43 2.42
N SER A 164 6.26 -21.62 3.01
CA SER A 164 7.57 -22.07 3.51
C SER A 164 8.51 -22.39 2.34
N GLU A 165 8.01 -23.09 1.33
CA GLU A 165 8.75 -23.35 0.10
C GLU A 165 9.07 -22.06 -0.67
N LEU A 166 8.09 -21.16 -0.80
CA LEU A 166 8.27 -19.85 -1.42
C LEU A 166 9.33 -19.03 -0.68
N GLY A 167 9.27 -18.98 0.65
CA GLY A 167 10.25 -18.27 1.48
C GLY A 167 11.67 -18.83 1.31
N GLY A 168 11.81 -20.16 1.24
CA GLY A 168 13.07 -20.82 0.95
C GLY A 168 13.66 -20.43 -0.41
N LEU A 169 12.82 -20.36 -1.45
CA LEU A 169 13.24 -19.94 -2.79
C LEU A 169 13.66 -18.46 -2.84
N LEU A 170 12.86 -17.57 -2.24
CA LEU A 170 13.17 -16.14 -2.17
C LEU A 170 14.50 -15.90 -1.44
N LEU A 171 14.74 -16.60 -0.32
CA LEU A 171 16.00 -16.54 0.40
C LEU A 171 17.18 -17.03 -0.44
N ALA A 172 16.98 -18.13 -1.21
CA ALA A 172 18.01 -18.64 -2.11
C ALA A 172 18.39 -17.62 -3.20
N ILE A 173 17.39 -16.95 -3.80
CA ILE A 173 17.61 -15.88 -4.79
C ILE A 173 18.43 -14.74 -4.19
N VAL A 174 18.07 -14.26 -3.00
CA VAL A 174 18.80 -13.19 -2.31
C VAL A 174 20.22 -13.62 -1.96
N SER A 175 20.40 -14.86 -1.49
CA SER A 175 21.72 -15.43 -1.19
C SER A 175 22.61 -15.49 -2.44
N SER A 176 22.07 -15.97 -3.57
CA SER A 176 22.77 -16.00 -4.86
C SER A 176 23.13 -14.60 -5.36
N ALA A 177 22.20 -13.64 -5.27
CA ALA A 177 22.46 -12.25 -5.62
C ALA A 177 23.61 -11.67 -4.79
N LYS A 178 23.58 -11.87 -3.46
CA LYS A 178 24.63 -11.40 -2.54
C LYS A 178 26.00 -12.01 -2.88
N ALA A 179 26.06 -13.32 -3.14
CA ALA A 179 27.30 -13.99 -3.53
C ALA A 179 27.87 -13.44 -4.85
N GLY A 180 27.01 -12.99 -5.77
CA GLY A 180 27.39 -12.35 -7.02
C GLY A 180 27.65 -10.83 -6.93
N GLY A 181 27.55 -10.21 -5.75
CA GLY A 181 27.68 -8.76 -5.60
C GLY A 181 26.51 -7.96 -6.19
N LEU A 182 25.36 -8.61 -6.36
CA LEU A 182 24.12 -8.00 -6.87
C LEU A 182 23.23 -7.56 -5.70
N ASP A 183 22.45 -6.52 -5.95
CA ASP A 183 21.42 -6.01 -5.04
C ASP A 183 20.05 -6.48 -5.54
N ALA A 184 19.47 -7.47 -4.86
CA ALA A 184 18.22 -8.11 -5.27
C ALA A 184 17.03 -7.12 -5.25
N GLU A 185 16.97 -6.26 -4.23
CA GLU A 185 15.92 -5.26 -4.08
C GLU A 185 16.01 -4.21 -5.20
N ARG A 186 17.22 -3.69 -5.47
CA ARG A 186 17.43 -2.78 -6.61
C ARG A 186 17.14 -3.46 -7.95
N ALA A 187 17.54 -4.71 -8.13
CA ALA A 187 17.31 -5.45 -9.37
C ALA A 187 15.81 -5.61 -9.66
N LEU A 188 15.02 -6.01 -8.65
CA LEU A 188 13.57 -6.12 -8.80
C LEU A 188 12.93 -4.74 -9.03
N ARG A 189 13.29 -3.72 -8.24
CA ARG A 189 12.77 -2.35 -8.41
C ARG A 189 13.01 -1.79 -9.80
N VAL A 190 14.18 -2.05 -10.41
CA VAL A 190 14.47 -1.62 -11.78
C VAL A 190 13.61 -2.37 -12.79
N THR A 191 13.45 -3.69 -12.61
CA THR A 191 12.59 -4.52 -13.47
C THR A 191 11.13 -4.05 -13.44
N LEU A 192 10.62 -3.70 -12.25
CA LEU A 192 9.25 -3.20 -12.07
C LEU A 192 8.99 -1.85 -12.73
N ARG A 193 10.02 -1.06 -13.06
CA ARG A 193 9.84 0.15 -13.90
C ARG A 193 9.51 -0.23 -15.34
N GLY A 194 10.14 -1.28 -15.87
CA GLY A 194 9.81 -1.82 -17.19
C GLY A 194 8.35 -2.29 -17.27
N LEU A 195 7.89 -3.05 -16.27
CA LEU A 195 6.49 -3.47 -16.20
C LEU A 195 5.51 -2.28 -16.14
N GLN A 196 5.86 -1.20 -15.43
CA GLN A 196 5.03 0.01 -15.43
C GLN A 196 4.95 0.65 -16.82
N ASP A 197 6.04 0.64 -17.57
CA ASP A 197 6.08 1.20 -18.92
C ASP A 197 5.24 0.34 -19.89
N GLU A 198 5.32 -1.00 -19.79
CA GLU A 198 4.47 -1.93 -20.53
C GLU A 198 2.98 -1.71 -20.22
N ILE A 199 2.62 -1.52 -18.95
CA ILE A 199 1.25 -1.21 -18.55
C ILE A 199 0.78 0.11 -19.18
N ARG A 200 1.60 1.17 -19.13
CA ARG A 200 1.24 2.47 -19.73
C ARG A 200 1.09 2.40 -21.25
N GLU A 201 1.91 1.59 -21.90
CA GLU A 201 1.82 1.36 -23.34
C GLU A 201 0.50 0.68 -23.71
N ALA A 202 0.12 -0.38 -22.97
CA ALA A 202 -1.16 -1.05 -23.16
C ALA A 202 -2.38 -0.16 -22.88
N GLU A 203 -2.28 0.79 -21.95
CA GLU A 203 -3.32 1.80 -21.73
C GLU A 203 -3.47 2.79 -22.90
N SER A 204 -2.38 3.02 -23.64
CA SER A 204 -2.32 3.97 -24.74
C SER A 204 -2.78 3.38 -26.08
N ASP A 205 -2.77 2.04 -26.21
CA ASP A 205 -3.20 1.32 -27.41
C ASP A 205 -4.32 0.30 -27.09
N PRO A 206 -5.61 0.71 -27.16
CA PRO A 206 -6.74 -0.17 -26.87
C PRO A 206 -6.92 -1.33 -27.86
N PHE A 207 -6.12 -1.41 -28.93
CA PHE A 207 -6.32 -2.35 -30.04
C PHE A 207 -5.32 -3.52 -30.09
N ASP A 208 -4.32 -3.58 -29.21
CA ASP A 208 -3.28 -4.64 -29.24
C ASP A 208 -3.25 -5.56 -28.01
N ALA A 209 -4.28 -5.53 -27.15
CA ALA A 209 -4.45 -6.46 -26.01
C ALA A 209 -4.84 -7.90 -26.45
N GLY A 210 -4.29 -8.37 -27.57
CA GLY A 210 -4.58 -9.66 -28.15
C GLY A 210 -3.43 -10.16 -29.02
N ILE A 211 -2.70 -11.15 -28.49
CA ILE A 211 -1.71 -12.01 -29.15
C ILE A 211 -0.27 -11.47 -29.14
N ILE A 212 0.46 -11.79 -28.06
CA ILE A 212 1.82 -12.35 -28.24
C ILE A 212 1.77 -13.80 -27.76
N GLY A 213 1.39 -14.67 -28.68
CA GLY A 213 1.57 -16.10 -28.56
C GLY A 213 3.07 -16.44 -28.52
N THR A 214 3.39 -17.36 -27.61
CA THR A 214 4.40 -18.42 -27.77
C THR A 214 5.11 -18.44 -29.12
N THR A 215 6.42 -18.19 -29.12
CA THR A 215 7.31 -18.73 -30.15
C THR A 215 8.63 -19.21 -29.55
N ALA A 216 8.79 -20.54 -29.65
CA ALA A 216 10.01 -21.36 -29.72
C ALA A 216 10.96 -21.44 -28.52
#